data_AF-A0AB35FPW9-F1
#
_entry.id   AF-A0AB35FPW9-F1
#
_cell.length_a   1.000
_cell.length_b   1.000
_cell.length_c   1.000
_cell.angle_alpha   90.00
_cell.angle_beta   90.00
_cell.angle_gamma   90.00
#
_symmetry.space_group_name_H-M   'P 1'
#
loop_
_entity.id
_entity.type
_entity.pdbx_description
1 polymer ?
#
loop_
_entity_poly.entity_id
_entity_poly.type
_entity_poly.pdbx_seq_one_letter_code
_entity_poly.pdbx_strand_id
1 'polypeptide(L)'
;MTTDAPIRFLIILAADEGDDSRNIEIRLARIAPPYYAFKDLPAEVALATPLGGFPGMLEDLRNISVPEDNAARRFFDDRAARDDLADTLCLDQVEPDDFDAAFCIGFSGSMWGDDSLGITNVIKSLLVARKPVALIPGRNLDLVPDGAGAGLLILGESDESTLLAAHALIAVAAEQRQLPEGAVLGDMK
;
A
#
# COMPACT_ATOMS: atom_id res chain seq x y z
N MET A 1 11.13 23.75 -7.54
CA MET A 1 12.20 23.33 -6.61
C MET A 1 11.95 21.86 -6.36
N THR A 2 12.74 20.96 -6.96
CA THR A 2 12.62 19.52 -6.66
C THR A 2 13.02 19.33 -5.21
N THR A 3 12.07 18.94 -4.37
CA THR A 3 12.33 18.65 -2.96
C THR A 3 13.36 17.52 -2.88
N ASP A 4 14.50 17.78 -2.25
CA ASP A 4 15.62 16.82 -2.04
C ASP A 4 15.27 15.70 -1.04
N ALA A 5 14.04 15.72 -0.50
CA ALA A 5 13.54 14.67 0.38
C ALA A 5 13.34 13.36 -0.41
N PRO A 6 13.53 12.19 0.20
CA PRO A 6 13.20 10.91 -0.43
C PRO A 6 11.68 10.79 -0.71
N ILE A 7 11.30 9.99 -1.71
CA ILE A 7 9.88 9.63 -1.95
C ILE A 7 9.41 8.79 -0.77
N ARG A 8 8.20 9.04 -0.26
CA ARG A 8 7.61 8.33 0.89
C ARG A 8 6.44 7.49 0.42
N PHE A 9 6.57 6.17 0.53
CA PHE A 9 5.51 5.22 0.22
C PHE A 9 4.85 4.68 1.50
N LEU A 10 3.53 4.63 1.50
CA LEU A 10 2.74 3.93 2.51
C LEU A 10 2.29 2.57 1.97
N ILE A 11 2.57 1.48 2.66
CA ILE A 11 1.95 0.19 2.37
C ILE A 11 0.90 -0.10 3.44
N ILE A 12 -0.35 -0.24 3.01
CA ILE A 12 -1.49 -0.56 3.87
C ILE A 12 -1.77 -2.06 3.74
N LEU A 13 -1.67 -2.78 4.85
CA LEU A 13 -2.12 -4.16 4.95
C LEU A 13 -3.55 -4.15 5.49
N ALA A 14 -4.52 -4.56 4.67
CA ALA A 14 -5.94 -4.59 5.03
C ALA A 14 -6.27 -5.78 5.96
N ALA A 15 -5.56 -5.85 7.08
CA ALA A 15 -5.72 -6.86 8.10
C ALA A 15 -7.06 -6.66 8.82
N ASP A 16 -8.00 -7.60 8.65
CA ASP A 16 -9.11 -7.72 9.59
C ASP A 16 -8.71 -8.70 10.70
N GLU A 17 -8.40 -8.17 11.88
CA GLU A 17 -8.03 -8.99 13.04
C GLU A 17 -9.24 -9.60 13.77
N GLY A 18 -10.46 -9.29 13.33
CA GLY A 18 -11.71 -9.81 13.90
C GLY A 18 -12.20 -11.12 13.29
N ASP A 19 -11.63 -11.56 12.17
CA ASP A 19 -12.03 -12.78 11.48
C ASP A 19 -10.96 -13.87 11.62
N ASP A 20 -11.31 -14.95 12.35
CA ASP A 20 -10.51 -16.18 12.51
C ASP A 20 -10.30 -16.92 11.17
N SER A 21 -10.92 -16.43 10.08
CA SER A 21 -10.64 -16.88 8.74
C SER A 21 -9.25 -16.41 8.33
N ARG A 22 -8.25 -17.30 8.50
CA ARG A 22 -6.90 -17.23 7.91
C ARG A 22 -6.95 -16.46 6.59
N ASN A 23 -6.65 -15.16 6.62
CA ASN A 23 -6.80 -14.30 5.46
C ASN A 23 -5.73 -14.69 4.44
N ILE A 24 -6.12 -15.53 3.48
CA ILE A 24 -5.26 -16.02 2.39
C ILE A 24 -4.70 -14.86 1.55
N GLU A 25 -5.33 -13.68 1.63
CA GLU A 25 -5.06 -12.55 0.76
C GLU A 25 -3.86 -11.69 1.19
N ILE A 26 -3.36 -11.82 2.42
CA ILE A 26 -2.23 -11.04 2.93
C ILE A 26 -1.12 -12.02 3.37
N ARG A 27 -0.19 -12.28 2.45
CA ARG A 27 0.94 -13.22 2.63
C ARG A 27 2.24 -12.56 2.19
N LEU A 28 3.39 -13.06 2.65
CA LEU A 28 4.69 -12.50 2.26
C LEU A 28 4.91 -12.43 0.74
N ALA A 29 4.37 -13.37 -0.03
CA ALA A 29 4.48 -13.34 -1.49
C ALA A 29 3.84 -12.09 -2.12
N ARG A 30 2.87 -11.45 -1.46
CA ARG A 30 2.27 -10.17 -1.90
C ARG A 30 2.86 -8.95 -1.21
N ILE A 31 3.41 -9.09 0.00
CA ILE A 31 4.01 -7.97 0.75
C ILE A 31 5.44 -7.69 0.25
N ALA A 32 6.24 -8.74 0.07
CA ALA A 32 7.66 -8.60 -0.20
C ALA A 32 7.98 -7.96 -1.55
N PRO A 33 7.30 -8.30 -2.67
CA PRO A 33 7.59 -7.65 -3.95
C PRO A 33 7.43 -6.11 -3.93
N PRO A 34 6.30 -5.52 -3.48
CA PRO A 34 6.15 -4.07 -3.44
C PRO A 34 7.04 -3.44 -2.37
N TYR A 35 7.22 -4.09 -1.22
CA TYR A 35 8.14 -3.61 -0.17
C TYR A 35 9.56 -3.41 -0.71
N TYR A 36 10.12 -4.42 -1.38
CA TYR A 36 11.48 -4.31 -1.93
C TYR A 36 11.55 -3.45 -3.18
N ALA A 37 10.49 -3.40 -4.01
CA ALA A 37 10.45 -2.45 -5.12
C ALA A 37 10.60 -1.00 -4.65
N PHE A 38 10.07 -0.66 -3.46
CA PHE A 38 10.23 0.66 -2.87
C PHE A 38 11.54 0.81 -2.07
N LYS A 39 11.91 -0.16 -1.22
CA LYS A 39 13.11 -0.08 -0.37
C LYS A 39 14.43 -0.13 -1.16
N ASP A 40 14.45 -0.71 -2.36
CA ASP A 40 15.65 -0.75 -3.21
C ASP A 40 15.87 0.58 -3.97
N LEU A 41 15.02 1.58 -3.75
CA LEU A 41 15.15 2.96 -4.24
C LEU A 41 15.56 3.90 -3.09
N PRO A 42 16.06 5.13 -3.38
CA PRO A 42 16.24 6.17 -2.36
C PRO A 42 14.87 6.74 -1.90
N ALA A 43 14.06 5.87 -1.31
CA ALA A 43 12.71 6.12 -0.85
C ALA A 43 12.55 5.62 0.60
N GLU A 44 11.59 6.20 1.31
CA GLU A 44 11.16 5.75 2.62
C GLU A 44 9.87 4.95 2.47
N VAL A 45 9.72 3.92 3.29
CA VAL A 45 8.57 3.02 3.27
C VAL A 45 8.07 2.86 4.70
N ALA A 46 6.78 3.13 4.90
CA ALA A 46 6.06 2.83 6.14
C ALA A 46 5.04 1.72 5.89
N LEU A 47 4.91 0.79 6.83
CA LEU A 47 3.85 -0.22 6.85
C LEU A 47 2.75 0.25 7.82
N ALA A 48 1.50 0.05 7.45
CA ALA A 48 0.35 0.34 8.30
C ALA A 48 -0.69 -0.77 8.27
N THR A 49 -1.38 -0.96 9.40
CA THR A 49 -2.53 -1.85 9.57
C THR A 49 -3.62 -1.09 10.34
N PRO A 50 -4.90 -1.53 10.30
CA PRO A 50 -5.99 -0.84 11.00
C PRO A 50 -5.69 -0.54 12.47
N LEU A 51 -5.06 -1.47 13.20
CA LEU A 51 -4.78 -1.33 14.64
C LEU A 51 -3.31 -1.03 14.96
N GLY A 52 -2.42 -1.07 13.96
CA GLY A 52 -0.97 -0.97 14.16
C GLY A 52 -0.35 -2.21 14.80
N GLY A 53 0.97 -2.21 14.95
CA GLY A 53 1.72 -3.34 15.50
C GLY A 53 1.81 -4.53 14.54
N PHE A 54 2.16 -5.71 15.05
CA PHE A 54 2.33 -6.90 14.22
C PHE A 54 0.97 -7.47 13.81
N PRO A 55 0.66 -7.61 12.51
CA PRO A 55 -0.61 -8.14 12.05
C PRO A 55 -0.77 -9.62 12.43
N GLY A 56 -1.75 -9.95 13.28
CA GLY A 56 -1.93 -11.30 13.84
C GLY A 56 -2.14 -12.41 12.81
N MET A 57 -2.68 -12.10 11.63
CA MET A 57 -2.84 -13.07 10.54
C MET A 57 -1.52 -13.55 9.91
N LEU A 58 -0.40 -12.86 10.18
CA LEU A 58 0.95 -13.28 9.75
C LEU A 58 1.68 -14.08 10.83
N GLU A 59 0.99 -14.54 11.88
CA GLU A 59 1.58 -15.37 12.94
C GLU A 59 2.25 -16.65 12.44
N ASP A 60 1.79 -17.22 11.31
CA ASP A 60 2.42 -18.38 10.66
C ASP A 60 3.84 -18.09 10.15
N LEU A 61 4.21 -16.82 9.95
CA LEU A 61 5.61 -16.45 9.68
C LEU A 61 6.54 -16.73 10.86
N ARG A 62 6.00 -16.83 12.08
CA ARG A 62 6.75 -17.29 13.25
C ARG A 62 7.00 -18.81 13.19
N ASN A 63 6.19 -19.55 12.41
CA ASN A 63 6.27 -20.99 12.21
C ASN A 63 7.05 -21.36 10.93
N ILE A 64 8.37 -21.17 10.98
CA ILE A 64 9.52 -21.82 10.29
C ILE A 64 9.26 -22.66 9.00
N SER A 65 8.38 -22.26 8.10
CA SER A 65 8.36 -22.77 6.72
C SER A 65 8.95 -21.70 5.81
N VAL A 66 10.12 -21.98 5.24
CA VAL A 66 10.81 -21.05 4.35
C VAL A 66 9.95 -20.83 3.10
N PRO A 67 9.65 -19.57 2.71
CA PRO A 67 8.92 -19.29 1.48
C PRO A 67 9.66 -19.79 0.23
N GLU A 68 8.91 -20.26 -0.77
CA GLU A 68 9.47 -20.69 -2.06
C GLU A 68 9.85 -19.49 -2.96
N ASP A 69 9.11 -18.37 -2.85
CA ASP A 69 9.36 -17.16 -3.61
C ASP A 69 10.61 -16.40 -3.13
N ASN A 70 11.39 -15.87 -4.07
CA ASN A 70 12.66 -15.20 -3.77
C ASN A 70 12.50 -13.93 -2.93
N ALA A 71 11.48 -13.10 -3.22
CA ALA A 71 11.24 -11.87 -2.47
C ALA A 71 10.72 -12.21 -1.07
N ALA A 72 9.80 -13.17 -0.98
CA ALA A 72 9.31 -13.65 0.32
C ALA A 72 10.42 -14.26 1.18
N ARG A 73 11.35 -15.01 0.58
CA ARG A 73 12.52 -15.55 1.27
C ARG A 73 13.47 -14.45 1.74
N ARG A 74 13.73 -13.45 0.89
CA ARG A 74 14.50 -12.25 1.29
C ARG A 74 13.86 -11.58 2.50
N PHE A 75 12.53 -11.38 2.48
CA PHE A 75 11.79 -10.78 3.58
C PHE A 75 11.90 -11.59 4.87
N PHE A 76 11.82 -12.92 4.77
CA PHE A 76 11.96 -13.81 5.91
C PHE A 76 13.35 -13.70 6.57
N ASP A 77 14.41 -13.61 5.76
CA ASP A 77 15.79 -13.53 6.24
C ASP A 77 16.19 -12.11 6.69
N ASP A 78 15.49 -11.08 6.21
CA ASP A 78 15.76 -9.66 6.47
C ASP A 78 15.16 -9.20 7.81
N ARG A 79 16.04 -8.93 8.78
CA ARG A 79 15.61 -8.46 10.10
C ARG A 79 14.93 -7.11 10.05
N ALA A 80 15.42 -6.16 9.23
CA ALA A 80 14.84 -4.83 9.19
C ALA A 80 13.42 -4.87 8.61
N ALA A 81 13.21 -5.68 7.56
CA ALA A 81 11.88 -5.90 6.99
C ALA A 81 10.90 -6.53 8.00
N ARG A 82 11.37 -7.48 8.79
CA ARG A 82 10.55 -8.08 9.87
C ARG A 82 10.28 -7.12 11.02
N ASP A 83 11.22 -6.25 11.36
CA ASP A 83 11.04 -5.23 12.39
C ASP A 83 10.03 -4.16 11.90
N ASP A 84 10.11 -3.70 10.65
CA ASP A 84 9.11 -2.82 10.01
C ASP A 84 7.69 -3.45 10.03
N LEU A 85 7.60 -4.76 9.81
CA LEU A 85 6.31 -5.50 9.86
C LEU A 85 5.80 -5.71 11.28
N ALA A 86 6.68 -5.74 12.28
CA ALA A 86 6.29 -5.88 13.68
C ALA A 86 5.82 -4.56 14.31
N ASP A 87 6.24 -3.43 13.75
CA ASP A 87 5.95 -2.09 14.24
C ASP A 87 5.17 -1.27 13.20
N THR A 88 4.09 -1.86 12.66
CA THR A 88 3.24 -1.13 11.69
C THR A 88 2.53 0.05 12.36
N LEU A 89 2.35 1.14 11.61
CA LEU A 89 1.54 2.26 12.04
C LEU A 89 0.07 1.84 12.18
N CYS A 90 -0.61 2.37 13.19
CA CYS A 90 -2.07 2.36 13.21
C CYS A 90 -2.58 3.35 12.16
N LEU A 91 -3.70 3.05 11.47
CA LEU A 91 -4.25 3.96 10.46
C LEU A 91 -4.63 5.33 11.03
N ASP A 92 -5.00 5.41 12.32
CA ASP A 92 -5.26 6.68 13.00
C ASP A 92 -4.01 7.55 13.18
N GLN A 93 -2.80 6.99 12.97
CA GLN A 93 -1.53 7.71 13.01
C GLN A 93 -1.03 8.11 11.62
N VAL A 94 -1.72 7.67 10.56
CA VAL A 94 -1.33 7.97 9.18
C VAL A 94 -1.86 9.35 8.81
N GLU A 95 -0.94 10.27 8.54
CA GLU A 95 -1.26 11.54 7.88
C GLU A 95 -1.04 11.39 6.37
N PRO A 96 -2.09 11.41 5.53
CA PRO A 96 -1.96 11.29 4.08
C PRO A 96 -0.99 12.28 3.47
N ASP A 97 -0.84 13.47 4.05
CA ASP A 97 0.07 14.50 3.57
C ASP A 97 1.56 14.12 3.64
N ASP A 98 1.93 13.19 4.53
CA ASP A 98 3.31 12.73 4.72
C ASP A 98 3.80 11.73 3.66
N PHE A 99 2.93 11.24 2.78
CA PHE A 99 3.25 10.22 1.78
C PHE A 99 3.06 10.74 0.37
N ASP A 100 3.83 10.25 -0.60
CA ASP A 100 3.62 10.60 -2.02
C ASP A 100 2.65 9.65 -2.70
N ALA A 101 2.57 8.41 -2.21
CA ALA A 101 1.77 7.36 -2.80
C ALA A 101 1.48 6.24 -1.78
N ALA A 102 0.42 5.48 -2.01
CA ALA A 102 0.11 4.32 -1.18
C ALA A 102 -0.11 3.03 -1.98
N PHE A 103 0.16 1.90 -1.33
CA PHE A 103 -0.03 0.56 -1.86
C PHE A 103 -0.85 -0.26 -0.87
N CYS A 104 -2.09 -0.58 -1.20
CA CYS A 104 -2.99 -1.33 -0.33
C CYS A 104 -3.07 -2.80 -0.75
N ILE A 105 -2.96 -3.73 0.20
CA ILE A 105 -2.98 -5.18 -0.03
C ILE A 105 -4.11 -5.82 0.76
N GLY A 106 -4.91 -6.64 0.07
CA GLY A 106 -5.95 -7.48 0.66
C GLY A 106 -7.27 -6.77 0.93
N PHE A 107 -7.45 -5.53 0.47
CA PHE A 107 -8.68 -4.78 0.72
C PHE A 107 -9.89 -5.53 0.16
N SER A 108 -10.86 -5.80 1.03
CA SER A 108 -12.13 -6.42 0.67
C SER A 108 -13.27 -5.52 1.15
N GLY A 109 -14.08 -5.01 0.23
CA GLY A 109 -15.18 -4.12 0.57
C GLY A 109 -15.53 -3.10 -0.51
N SER A 110 -16.42 -2.19 -0.15
CA SER A 110 -16.79 -1.05 -1.00
C SER A 110 -15.91 0.13 -0.65
N MET A 111 -15.19 0.64 -1.65
CA MET A 111 -14.34 1.82 -1.54
C MET A 111 -15.12 3.03 -1.04
N TRP A 112 -16.41 3.15 -1.40
CA TRP A 112 -17.26 4.28 -1.02
C TRP A 112 -18.36 3.91 -0.02
N GLY A 113 -18.26 2.73 0.60
CA GLY A 113 -19.16 2.28 1.67
C GLY A 113 -18.67 2.62 3.08
N ASP A 114 -19.21 1.91 4.07
CA ASP A 114 -18.84 2.02 5.48
C ASP A 114 -17.37 1.62 5.71
N ASP A 115 -16.67 2.41 6.51
CA ASP A 115 -15.23 2.26 6.75
C ASP A 115 -14.93 1.70 8.14
N SER A 116 -15.32 0.45 8.39
CA SER A 116 -15.14 -0.17 9.72
C SER A 116 -13.67 -0.31 10.13
N LEU A 117 -12.75 -0.34 9.16
CA LEU A 117 -11.31 -0.55 9.38
C LEU A 117 -10.48 0.73 9.17
N GLY A 118 -11.07 1.88 8.83
CA GLY A 118 -10.34 3.13 8.58
C GLY A 118 -9.57 3.19 7.24
N ILE A 119 -9.53 2.09 6.48
CA ILE A 119 -8.74 1.97 5.25
C ILE A 119 -9.28 2.87 4.15
N THR A 120 -10.60 2.88 3.94
CA THR A 120 -11.17 3.65 2.83
C THR A 120 -11.02 5.14 3.06
N ASN A 121 -11.05 5.61 4.31
CA ASN A 121 -10.78 7.01 4.64
C ASN A 121 -9.36 7.42 4.27
N VAL A 122 -8.34 6.62 4.60
CA VAL A 122 -6.94 6.91 4.22
C VAL A 122 -6.80 6.93 2.70
N ILE A 123 -7.33 5.91 1.99
CA ILE A 123 -7.23 5.84 0.53
C ILE A 123 -7.98 7.01 -0.13
N LYS A 124 -9.19 7.36 0.33
CA LYS A 124 -9.95 8.51 -0.19
C LYS A 124 -9.18 9.82 -0.02
N SER A 125 -8.60 10.05 1.15
CA SER A 125 -7.82 11.25 1.43
C SER A 125 -6.62 11.38 0.50
N LEU A 126 -5.90 10.28 0.26
CA LEU A 126 -4.80 10.24 -0.70
C LEU A 126 -5.27 10.55 -2.13
N LEU A 127 -6.37 9.94 -2.58
CA LEU A 127 -6.93 10.17 -3.91
C LEU A 127 -7.41 11.62 -4.09
N VAL A 128 -8.04 12.22 -3.08
CA VAL A 128 -8.44 13.65 -3.08
C VAL A 128 -7.21 14.56 -3.14
N ALA A 129 -6.13 14.20 -2.44
CA ALA A 129 -4.84 14.87 -2.54
C ALA A 129 -4.10 14.58 -3.87
N ARG A 130 -4.72 13.82 -4.79
CA ARG A 130 -4.16 13.39 -6.09
C ARG A 130 -2.89 12.55 -5.98
N LYS A 131 -2.71 11.90 -4.82
CA LYS A 131 -1.62 10.94 -4.58
C LYS A 131 -2.07 9.58 -5.13
N PRO A 132 -1.27 8.94 -6.00
CA PRO A 132 -1.67 7.69 -6.62
C PRO A 132 -1.74 6.59 -5.56
N VAL A 133 -2.71 5.71 -5.72
CA VAL A 133 -2.86 4.52 -4.89
C VAL A 133 -2.84 3.30 -5.78
N ALA A 134 -2.06 2.29 -5.41
CA ALA A 134 -2.19 0.95 -5.95
C ALA A 134 -2.97 0.08 -4.96
N LEU A 135 -3.83 -0.80 -5.47
CA LEU A 135 -4.67 -1.67 -4.67
C LEU A 135 -4.67 -3.09 -5.25
N ILE A 136 -4.26 -4.04 -4.40
CA ILE A 136 -4.39 -5.47 -4.63
C ILE A 136 -5.59 -5.94 -3.81
N PRO A 137 -6.75 -6.22 -4.43
CA PRO A 137 -7.96 -6.54 -3.69
C PRO A 137 -7.86 -7.94 -3.07
N GLY A 138 -8.64 -8.16 -2.03
CA GLY A 138 -8.95 -9.49 -1.53
C GLY A 138 -10.13 -10.08 -2.28
N ARG A 139 -11.13 -10.59 -1.55
CA ARG A 139 -12.22 -11.39 -2.14
C ARG A 139 -13.19 -10.60 -3.02
N ASN A 140 -13.50 -9.37 -2.62
CA ASN A 140 -14.48 -8.52 -3.29
C ASN A 140 -13.98 -7.08 -3.28
N LEU A 141 -14.11 -6.39 -4.40
CA LEU A 141 -13.85 -4.97 -4.52
C LEU A 141 -15.04 -4.30 -5.21
N ASP A 142 -15.62 -3.32 -4.55
CA ASP A 142 -16.61 -2.42 -5.15
C ASP A 142 -16.04 -1.00 -5.18
N LEU A 143 -15.96 -0.43 -6.39
CA LEU A 143 -15.44 0.92 -6.63
C LEU A 143 -16.55 1.93 -6.90
N VAL A 144 -17.80 1.51 -6.94
CA VAL A 144 -18.95 2.38 -7.21
C VAL A 144 -19.22 3.26 -5.98
N PRO A 145 -19.68 4.51 -6.17
CA PRO A 145 -19.96 5.17 -7.45
C PRO A 145 -18.75 5.90 -8.06
N ASP A 146 -17.78 6.32 -7.26
CA ASP A 146 -16.85 7.36 -7.69
C ASP A 146 -15.49 6.83 -8.19
N GLY A 147 -15.27 5.52 -8.19
CA GLY A 147 -14.02 4.92 -8.68
C GLY A 147 -12.81 5.43 -7.90
N ALA A 148 -11.86 6.06 -8.61
CA ALA A 148 -10.68 6.70 -8.04
C ALA A 148 -10.93 8.17 -7.59
N GLY A 149 -12.15 8.70 -7.77
CA GLY A 149 -12.45 10.11 -7.53
C GLY A 149 -11.57 11.03 -8.38
N ALA A 150 -10.90 11.99 -7.73
CA ALA A 150 -9.99 12.94 -8.39
C ALA A 150 -8.55 12.42 -8.54
N GLY A 151 -8.24 11.23 -8.01
CA GLY A 151 -6.91 10.66 -7.97
C GLY A 151 -6.66 9.62 -9.06
N LEU A 152 -5.59 8.83 -8.87
CA LEU A 152 -5.27 7.69 -9.71
C LEU A 152 -5.27 6.42 -8.87
N LEU A 153 -6.05 5.42 -9.31
CA LEU A 153 -6.07 4.09 -8.71
C LEU A 153 -5.49 3.06 -9.69
N ILE A 154 -4.48 2.32 -9.26
CA ILE A 154 -3.85 1.22 -9.99
C ILE A 154 -4.35 -0.08 -9.38
N LEU A 155 -4.98 -0.96 -10.18
CA LEU A 155 -5.50 -2.23 -9.70
C LEU A 155 -4.63 -3.39 -10.18
N GLY A 156 -4.35 -4.34 -9.29
CA GLY A 156 -3.72 -5.60 -9.63
C GLY A 156 -4.38 -6.76 -8.91
N GLU A 157 -4.72 -7.84 -9.62
CA GLU A 157 -5.51 -8.95 -9.04
C GLU A 157 -4.72 -10.22 -8.69
N SER A 158 -3.43 -10.29 -9.01
CA SER A 158 -2.61 -11.50 -8.87
C SER A 158 -1.30 -11.22 -8.14
N ASP A 159 -0.64 -12.30 -7.70
CA ASP A 159 0.69 -12.20 -7.09
C ASP A 159 1.70 -11.58 -8.08
N GLU A 160 1.61 -11.90 -9.38
CA GLU A 160 2.44 -11.31 -10.42
C GLU A 160 2.15 -9.81 -10.62
N SER A 161 0.88 -9.41 -10.60
CA SER A 161 0.51 -8.00 -10.81
C SER A 161 0.89 -7.11 -9.64
N THR A 162 1.19 -7.69 -8.47
CA THR A 162 1.65 -6.94 -7.29
C THR A 162 2.93 -6.17 -7.60
N LEU A 163 3.93 -6.81 -8.20
CA LEU A 163 5.19 -6.14 -8.56
C LEU A 163 4.99 -5.13 -9.70
N LEU A 164 4.15 -5.45 -10.69
CA LEU A 164 3.83 -4.54 -11.79
C LEU A 164 3.11 -3.27 -11.29
N ALA A 165 2.16 -3.42 -10.37
CA ALA A 165 1.46 -2.31 -9.73
C ALA A 165 2.44 -1.44 -8.93
N ALA A 166 3.43 -2.03 -8.26
CA ALA A 166 4.45 -1.28 -7.53
C ALA A 166 5.32 -0.45 -8.48
N HIS A 167 5.77 -1.03 -9.58
CA HIS A 167 6.52 -0.30 -10.61
C HIS A 167 5.71 0.84 -11.23
N ALA A 168 4.43 0.60 -11.53
CA ALA A 168 3.55 1.65 -12.03
C ALA A 168 3.39 2.78 -10.99
N LEU A 169 3.22 2.44 -9.72
CA LEU A 169 3.11 3.42 -8.63
C LEU A 169 4.38 4.26 -8.48
N ILE A 170 5.57 3.63 -8.53
CA ILE A 170 6.87 4.31 -8.50
C ILE A 170 6.97 5.32 -9.63
N ALA A 171 6.63 4.91 -10.86
CA ALA A 171 6.73 5.77 -12.04
C ALA A 171 5.86 7.02 -11.89
N VAL A 172 4.60 6.85 -11.45
CA VAL A 172 3.68 7.98 -11.26
C VAL A 172 4.14 8.89 -10.12
N ALA A 173 4.55 8.34 -8.98
CA ALA A 173 5.03 9.14 -7.84
C ALA A 173 6.27 9.97 -8.21
N ALA A 174 7.22 9.36 -8.95
CA ALA A 174 8.42 10.05 -9.42
C ALA A 174 8.11 11.16 -10.44
N GLU A 175 7.12 10.95 -11.32
CA GLU A 175 6.66 11.96 -12.26
C GLU A 175 5.98 13.13 -11.53
N GLN A 176 5.09 12.85 -10.59
CA GLN A 176 4.36 13.89 -9.85
C GLN A 176 5.28 14.82 -9.05
N ARG A 177 6.39 14.31 -8.50
CA ARG A 177 7.39 15.16 -7.82
C ARG A 177 8.16 16.09 -8.75
N GLN A 178 8.19 15.79 -10.05
CA GLN A 178 8.86 16.63 -11.04
C GLN A 178 7.92 17.69 -11.63
N LEU A 179 6.60 17.56 -11.42
CA LEU A 179 5.64 18.53 -11.91
C LEU A 179 5.76 19.86 -11.12
N PRO A 180 5.82 21.02 -11.80
CA PRO A 180 5.75 22.30 -11.13
C PRO A 180 4.44 22.46 -10.36
N GLU A 181 4.48 23.05 -9.16
CA GLU A 181 3.28 23.52 -8.48
C GLU A 181 2.50 24.44 -9.43
N GLY A 182 1.29 24.01 -9.84
CA GLY A 182 0.44 24.76 -10.78
C GLY A 182 0.49 24.33 -12.25
N ALA A 183 1.26 23.31 -12.64
CA ALA A 183 1.22 22.75 -14.00
C ALA A 183 -0.03 21.90 -14.32
N VAL A 184 -1.05 22.00 -13.46
CA VAL A 184 -2.32 21.29 -13.59
C VAL A 184 -3.15 22.00 -14.64
N LEU A 185 -3.10 21.51 -15.89
CA LEU A 185 -4.01 21.74 -17.00
C LEU A 185 -4.94 22.97 -16.86
N GLY A 186 -4.35 24.15 -16.74
CA GLY A 186 -5.01 25.40 -17.08
C GLY A 186 -5.00 25.51 -18.60
N ASP A 187 -6.17 25.71 -19.18
CA ASP A 187 -6.39 25.99 -20.61
C ASP A 187 -6.22 24.81 -21.57
N MET A 188 -7.14 23.85 -21.49
CA MET A 188 -7.74 23.32 -22.72
C MET A 188 -9.11 23.98 -22.91
N LYS A 189 -9.09 25.10 -23.63
CA LYS A 189 -10.27 25.79 -24.16
C LYS A 189 -10.66 25.20 -25.51
#